data_AF-A0A378NGJ8-F1
#
_entry.id   AF-A0A378NGJ8-F1
#
_cell.length_a   1.000
_cell.length_b   1.000
_cell.length_c   1.000
_cell.angle_alpha   90.00
_cell.angle_beta   90.00
_cell.angle_gamma   90.00
#
_symmetry.space_group_name_H-M   'P 1'
#
loop_
_entity.id
_entity.type
_entity.pdbx_description
1 polymer ?
#
loop_
_entity_poly.entity_id
_entity_poly.type
_entity_poly.pdbx_seq_one_letter_code
_entity_poly.pdbx_strand_id
1 'polypeptide(L)'
;MFVLFTPLVQAAQMAIVIDDVGYRIKEDREILALPKAVSVAIIPVAPYATERAKDAYNQKRDILIHLPMEPKSKQPIEEGGYSYW
;
A
#
# COMPACT_ATOMS: atom_id res chain seq x y z
N MET A 1 -47.65 -4.02 18.59
CA MET A 1 -46.52 -3.27 18.00
C MET A 1 -45.25 -3.84 18.60
N PHE A 2 -44.50 -4.66 17.85
CA PHE A 2 -43.24 -5.26 18.31
C PHE A 2 -42.09 -4.29 17.98
N VAL A 3 -41.32 -3.89 19.00
CA VAL A 3 -40.09 -3.12 18.83
C VAL A 3 -38.94 -4.10 18.87
N LEU A 4 -38.21 -4.24 17.76
CA LEU A 4 -36.99 -5.04 17.69
C LEU A 4 -35.82 -4.17 18.16
N PHE A 5 -35.18 -4.56 19.26
CA PHE A 5 -33.89 -4.00 19.68
C PHE A 5 -32.78 -4.74 18.95
N THR A 6 -32.07 -4.05 18.05
CA THR A 6 -30.80 -4.55 17.51
C THR A 6 -29.68 -4.21 18.49
N PRO A 7 -28.94 -5.20 19.02
CA PRO A 7 -27.75 -4.91 19.81
C PRO A 7 -26.72 -4.17 18.94
N LEU A 8 -26.09 -3.14 19.50
CA LEU A 8 -24.92 -2.49 18.91
C LEU A 8 -23.76 -3.49 18.95
N VAL A 9 -23.59 -4.26 17.87
CA VAL A 9 -22.41 -5.07 17.63
C VAL A 9 -21.35 -4.18 16.97
N GLN A 10 -20.18 -4.12 17.60
CA GLN A 10 -19.02 -3.46 17.02
C GLN A 10 -18.19 -4.51 16.26
N ALA A 11 -18.13 -4.36 14.94
CA ALA A 11 -17.30 -5.21 14.10
C ALA A 11 -15.81 -4.95 14.36
N ALA A 12 -14.97 -5.97 14.17
CA ALA A 12 -13.52 -5.81 14.16
C ALA A 12 -13.10 -4.91 12.98
N GLN A 13 -12.08 -4.08 13.19
CA GLN A 13 -11.50 -3.24 12.15
C GLN A 13 -10.30 -3.97 11.52
N MET A 14 -10.16 -3.87 10.20
CA MET A 14 -9.06 -4.46 9.43
C MET A 14 -8.51 -3.40 8.48
N ALA A 15 -7.18 -3.31 8.41
CA ALA A 15 -6.47 -2.53 7.41
C ALA A 15 -5.66 -3.49 6.53
N ILE A 16 -5.61 -3.21 5.23
CA ILE A 16 -4.80 -3.94 4.26
C ILE A 16 -3.85 -2.93 3.64
N VAL A 17 -2.55 -3.21 3.69
CA VAL A 17 -1.51 -2.40 3.05
C VAL A 17 -0.77 -3.31 2.07
N ILE A 18 -0.56 -2.82 0.85
CA ILE A 18 0.31 -3.47 -0.14
C ILE A 18 1.59 -2.65 -0.28
N ASP A 19 2.72 -3.28 0.03
CA ASP A 19 4.06 -2.70 -0.05
C ASP A 19 4.64 -2.73 -1.48
N ASP A 20 5.81 -2.11 -1.65
CA ASP A 20 6.63 -2.13 -2.86
C ASP A 20 6.01 -1.54 -4.14
N VAL A 21 5.03 -0.64 -3.99
CA VAL A 21 4.44 0.07 -5.14
C VAL A 21 5.43 1.09 -5.71
N GLY A 22 5.53 1.13 -7.05
CA GLY A 22 6.29 2.16 -7.78
C GLY A 22 7.33 1.62 -8.76
N TYR A 23 7.56 0.30 -8.80
CA TYR A 23 8.50 -0.32 -9.75
C TYR A 23 7.82 -0.95 -10.97
N ARG A 24 6.56 -1.40 -10.85
CA ARG A 24 5.95 -2.32 -11.81
C ARG A 24 4.65 -1.75 -12.37
N ILE A 25 4.72 -1.14 -13.56
CA ILE A 25 3.59 -0.37 -14.14
C ILE A 25 2.29 -1.20 -14.24
N LYS A 26 2.37 -2.48 -14.63
CA LYS A 26 1.18 -3.32 -14.83
C LYS A 26 0.56 -3.68 -13.47
N GLU A 27 1.37 -4.24 -12.58
CA GLU A 27 0.99 -4.71 -11.26
C GLU A 27 0.51 -3.54 -10.39
N ASP A 28 1.21 -2.40 -10.39
CA ASP A 28 0.78 -1.21 -9.65
C ASP A 28 -0.60 -0.72 -10.12
N ARG A 29 -0.91 -0.83 -11.42
CA ARG A 29 -2.24 -0.47 -11.96
C ARG A 29 -3.31 -1.45 -11.52
N GLU A 30 -3.00 -2.74 -11.49
CA GLU A 30 -3.90 -3.77 -10.96
C GLU A 30 -4.17 -3.57 -9.46
N ILE A 31 -3.13 -3.23 -8.68
CA ILE A 31 -3.25 -2.85 -7.26
C ILE A 31 -4.15 -1.62 -7.10
N LEU A 32 -3.96 -0.58 -7.92
CA LEU A 32 -4.78 0.63 -7.87
C LEU A 32 -6.23 0.41 -8.34
N ALA A 33 -6.53 -0.71 -9.02
CA ALA A 33 -7.88 -1.12 -9.38
C ALA A 33 -8.63 -1.84 -8.25
N LEU A 34 -7.93 -2.28 -7.18
CA LEU A 34 -8.55 -2.86 -5.98
C LEU A 34 -9.43 -1.83 -5.25
N PRO A 35 -10.36 -2.27 -4.37
CA PRO A 35 -11.16 -1.37 -3.54
C PRO A 35 -10.30 -0.32 -2.83
N LYS A 36 -10.78 0.92 -2.76
CA LYS A 36 -10.04 2.07 -2.19
C LYS A 36 -9.66 1.92 -0.72
N ALA A 37 -10.31 0.99 -0.01
CA ALA A 37 -9.99 0.63 1.37
C ALA A 37 -8.66 -0.14 1.53
N VAL A 38 -8.05 -0.60 0.43
CA VAL A 38 -6.69 -1.15 0.43
C VAL A 38 -5.70 0.01 0.38
N SER A 39 -4.87 0.22 1.40
CA SER A 39 -3.84 1.25 1.36
C SER A 39 -2.64 0.78 0.53
N VAL A 40 -1.85 1.72 0.00
CA VAL A 40 -0.61 1.42 -0.73
C VAL A 40 0.58 2.06 -0.04
N ALA A 41 1.70 1.35 0.07
CA ALA A 41 2.97 1.90 0.51
C ALA A 41 3.91 2.04 -0.70
N ILE A 42 4.33 3.28 -0.97
CA ILE A 42 5.06 3.63 -2.18
C ILE A 42 6.53 3.85 -1.83
N ILE A 43 7.42 3.21 -2.59
CA ILE A 43 8.87 3.39 -2.45
C ILE A 43 9.27 4.73 -3.08
N PRO A 44 9.80 5.72 -2.32
CA PRO A 44 10.05 7.06 -2.84
C PRO A 44 11.02 7.14 -4.02
N VAL A 45 11.99 6.22 -4.07
CA VAL A 45 13.05 6.18 -5.09
C VAL A 45 12.71 5.29 -6.29
N ALA A 46 11.54 4.67 -6.31
CA ALA A 46 11.12 3.82 -7.42
C ALA A 46 10.78 4.67 -8.66
N PRO A 47 11.01 4.16 -9.89
CA PRO A 47 10.91 4.94 -11.12
C PRO A 47 9.53 5.55 -11.37
N TYR A 48 8.45 4.92 -10.88
CA TYR A 48 7.08 5.39 -11.05
C TYR A 48 6.45 5.91 -9.75
N ALA A 49 7.23 6.11 -8.69
CA ALA A 49 6.73 6.50 -7.37
C ALA A 49 5.85 7.77 -7.39
N THR A 50 6.32 8.81 -8.07
CA THR A 50 5.59 10.09 -8.15
C THR A 50 4.28 9.96 -8.91
N GLU A 51 4.27 9.20 -10.01
CA GLU A 51 3.06 8.95 -10.79
C GLU A 51 2.05 8.16 -9.96
N ARG A 52 2.48 7.07 -9.32
CA ARG A 52 1.62 6.23 -8.48
C ARG A 52 1.09 6.95 -7.26
N ALA A 53 1.88 7.82 -6.64
CA ALA A 53 1.43 8.66 -5.53
C ALA A 53 0.32 9.63 -5.96
N LYS A 54 0.45 10.24 -7.14
CA LYS A 54 -0.60 11.11 -7.71
C LYS A 54 -1.86 10.30 -8.04
N ASP A 55 -1.71 9.13 -8.65
CA ASP A 55 -2.85 8.26 -8.98
C ASP A 55 -3.62 7.87 -7.71
N ALA A 56 -2.93 7.37 -6.69
CA ALA A 56 -3.52 6.99 -5.41
C ALA A 56 -4.16 8.19 -4.68
N TYR A 57 -3.51 9.35 -4.72
CA TYR A 57 -4.03 10.57 -4.10
C TYR A 57 -5.33 11.02 -4.78
N ASN A 58 -5.37 11.01 -6.11
CA ASN A 58 -6.57 11.32 -6.89
C ASN A 58 -7.71 10.34 -6.62
N GLN A 59 -7.40 9.08 -6.27
CA GLN A 59 -8.41 8.10 -5.83
C GLN A 59 -8.97 8.41 -4.44
N LYS A 60 -8.35 9.29 -3.65
CA LYS A 60 -8.60 9.46 -2.21
C LYS A 60 -8.31 8.18 -1.42
N ARG A 61 -7.25 7.48 -1.81
CA ARG A 61 -6.74 6.27 -1.14
C ARG A 61 -5.74 6.68 -0.06
N ASP A 62 -5.64 5.90 1.01
CA ASP A 62 -4.58 6.07 2.01
C ASP A 62 -3.22 5.64 1.43
N ILE A 63 -2.21 6.47 1.63
CA ILE A 63 -0.86 6.30 1.06
C ILE A 63 0.16 6.35 2.19
N LEU A 64 1.04 5.34 2.22
CA LEU A 64 2.18 5.27 3.12
C LEU A 64 3.48 5.43 2.34
N ILE A 65 4.53 5.87 3.03
CA ILE A 65 5.90 5.83 2.51
C ILE A 65 6.49 4.45 2.88
N HIS A 66 6.87 3.66 1.87
CA HIS A 66 7.66 2.46 2.09
C HIS A 66 9.15 2.84 2.07
N LEU A 67 9.72 3.11 3.24
CA LEU A 67 11.12 3.52 3.36
C LEU A 67 12.04 2.29 3.36
N PRO A 68 12.96 2.14 2.39
CA PRO A 68 13.94 1.05 2.42
C PRO A 68 14.83 1.12 3.65
N MET A 69 15.07 -0.03 4.29
CA MET A 69 15.93 -0.17 5.47
C MET A 69 17.07 -1.15 5.17
N GLU A 70 18.18 -1.02 5.90
CA GLU A 70 19.32 -1.94 5.77
C GLU A 70 18.91 -3.36 6.20
N PRO A 71 19.14 -4.38 5.35
CA PRO A 71 18.84 -5.75 5.72
C PRO A 71 19.88 -6.33 6.67
N LYS A 72 19.43 -7.21 7.58
CA LYS A 72 20.34 -7.90 8.51
C LYS A 72 21.18 -8.99 7.84
N SER A 73 20.78 -9.47 6.67
CA SER A 73 21.49 -10.49 5.91
C SER A 73 22.01 -9.92 4.59
N LYS A 74 23.17 -10.40 4.14
CA LYS A 74 23.79 -10.02 2.86
C LYS A 74 23.14 -10.71 1.64
N GLN A 75 21.90 -11.18 1.78
CA GLN A 75 21.19 -11.78 0.66
C GLN A 75 20.82 -10.67 -0.33
N PRO A 76 21.04 -10.86 -1.65
CA PRO A 76 20.57 -9.90 -2.64
C PRO A 76 19.03 -9.83 -2.58
N ILE A 77 18.48 -8.62 -2.39
CA ILE A 77 17.03 -8.41 -2.17
C ILE A 77 16.40 -7.77 -3.41
N GLU A 78 16.64 -8.35 -4.59
CA GLU A 78 16.21 -7.85 -5.91
C GLU A 78 17.11 -6.76 -6.54
N GLU A 79 17.04 -6.65 -7.88
CA GLU A 79 17.73 -5.62 -8.66
C GLU A 79 17.21 -4.23 -8.26
N GLY A 80 18.08 -3.39 -7.69
CA GLY A 80 17.71 -2.06 -7.18
C GLY A 80 17.30 -2.02 -5.71
N GLY A 81 17.29 -3.18 -5.01
CA GLY A 81 17.28 -3.23 -3.56
C GLY A 81 18.63 -2.73 -3.03
N TYR A 82 18.76 -1.42 -2.87
CA TYR A 82 20.01 -0.79 -2.43
C TYR A 82 20.49 -1.42 -1.12
N SER A 83 21.50 -2.28 -1.21
CA SER A 83 22.33 -2.74 -0.11
C SER A 83 23.46 -1.75 0.22
N TYR A 84 23.40 -0.55 -0.35
CA TYR A 84 24.40 0.49 -0.18
C TYR A 84 23.72 1.81 0.13
N TRP A 85 23.76 2.17 1.41
CA TRP A 85 24.28 3.48 1.77
C TRP A 85 25.78 3.52 1.48
#